data_AF-A0A9E2PDZ0-F1
#
_entry.id   AF-A0A9E2PDZ0-F1
#
_cell.length_a   1.000
_cell.length_b   1.000
_cell.length_c   1.000
_cell.angle_alpha   90.00
_cell.angle_beta   90.00
_cell.angle_gamma   90.00
#
_symmetry.space_group_name_H-M   'P 1'
#
loop_
_entity.id
_entity.type
_entity.pdbx_description
1 polymer ?
#
loop_
_entity_poly.entity_id
_entity_poly.type
_entity_poly.pdbx_seq_one_letter_code
_entity_poly.pdbx_strand_id
1 'polypeptide(L)'
;MVKFNLVREIRELKNQLSYSKKYGFFFGAGTSCALGVPNIATLTTGVENALQGDHQTNFKKIKDDLDSTYPDKTINIEDVLNQLRQIRSLTGERNDKSYLGISGESATELDNVICKQIYEIISTSEATVDLSNTKKFFAWLNMQNRDFSKEIFTSNYDLIIEKSLEAIRTPYFDGFVGSYEPFFWPESIDRFVEKSDLTQNWIRLWKIHGSLSWFWKKNSDSNSHNIVRVGKISDIAKIDNELVIYPSKEKYDSSKKQPFVAYFDRFKNVLLGGERLFIFSGYSFSDQHINEIAFNSLRQNNRLFILVFFYQDSEVEELYKVSSPFLNLTVFGPTKAIINGTIGDWEYKEEDLNQKDKSESYWDKTNKCLKLGDFNHLINFLITNSGKKENIEEIASGH
;
A
#
# COMPACT_ATOMS: atom_id res chain seq x y z
N MET A 1 -4.69 -33.75 0.50
CA MET A 1 -4.21 -32.35 0.46
C MET A 1 -2.85 -32.33 -0.22
N VAL A 2 -2.63 -31.39 -1.13
CA VAL A 2 -1.30 -31.18 -1.74
C VAL A 2 -0.35 -30.70 -0.64
N LYS A 3 0.87 -31.23 -0.62
CA LYS A 3 1.93 -30.81 0.31
C LYS A 3 3.08 -30.21 -0.50
N PHE A 4 3.53 -29.03 -0.10
CA PHE A 4 4.65 -28.35 -0.75
C PHE A 4 5.89 -28.43 0.13
N ASN A 5 7.01 -28.87 -0.44
CA ASN A 5 8.28 -28.89 0.26
C ASN A 5 8.77 -27.46 0.50
N LEU A 6 8.68 -26.99 1.74
CA LEU A 6 8.97 -25.61 2.07
C LEU A 6 10.40 -25.20 1.70
N VAL A 7 11.38 -26.07 1.99
CA VAL A 7 12.80 -25.75 1.77
C VAL A 7 13.08 -25.58 0.29
N ARG A 8 12.48 -26.43 -0.56
CA ARG A 8 12.58 -26.30 -2.02
C ARG A 8 11.97 -24.99 -2.52
N GLU A 9 10.76 -24.65 -2.09
CA GLU A 9 10.09 -23.44 -2.57
C GLU A 9 10.78 -22.16 -2.09
N ILE A 10 11.38 -22.16 -0.89
CA ILE A 10 12.23 -21.05 -0.42
C ILE A 10 13.51 -20.93 -1.24
N ARG A 11 14.12 -22.04 -1.70
CA ARG A 11 15.26 -21.97 -2.62
C ARG A 11 14.87 -21.36 -3.96
N GLU A 12 13.72 -21.74 -4.50
CA GLU A 12 13.20 -21.13 -5.74
C GLU A 12 12.95 -19.64 -5.55
N LEU A 13 12.35 -19.23 -4.43
CA LEU A 13 12.19 -17.81 -4.09
C LEU A 13 13.54 -17.08 -4.05
N LYS A 14 14.56 -17.64 -3.39
CA LYS A 14 15.91 -17.05 -3.36
C LYS A 14 16.52 -16.93 -4.76
N ASN A 15 16.33 -17.94 -5.61
CA ASN A 15 16.80 -17.92 -7.00
C ASN A 15 16.10 -16.81 -7.79
N GLN A 16 14.78 -16.71 -7.71
CA GLN A 16 14.00 -15.65 -8.36
C GLN A 16 14.46 -14.26 -7.94
N LEU A 17 14.70 -14.06 -6.64
CA LEU A 17 15.24 -12.81 -6.06
C LEU A 17 16.72 -12.54 -6.42
N SER A 18 17.45 -13.52 -6.96
CA SER A 18 18.85 -13.32 -7.36
C SER A 18 18.97 -12.99 -8.86
N TYR A 19 18.13 -13.62 -9.69
CA TYR A 19 18.16 -13.43 -11.15
C TYR A 19 17.32 -12.25 -11.63
N SER A 20 16.29 -11.86 -10.88
CA SER A 20 15.39 -10.79 -11.29
C SER A 20 16.11 -9.45 -11.38
N LYS A 21 16.01 -8.81 -12.55
CA LYS A 21 16.63 -7.50 -12.79
C LYS A 21 15.67 -6.34 -12.55
N LYS A 22 14.37 -6.60 -12.61
CA LYS A 22 13.29 -5.60 -12.49
C LYS A 22 12.35 -6.02 -11.37
N TYR A 23 12.43 -5.30 -10.26
CA TYR A 23 11.53 -5.45 -9.13
C TYR A 23 10.42 -4.41 -9.18
N GLY A 24 9.22 -4.80 -8.78
CA GLY A 24 8.17 -3.89 -8.38
C GLY A 24 7.59 -4.35 -7.05
N PHE A 25 7.13 -3.41 -6.24
CA PHE A 25 6.52 -3.71 -4.95
C PHE A 25 5.14 -3.07 -4.86
N PHE A 26 4.24 -3.75 -4.15
CA PHE A 26 3.01 -3.16 -3.66
C PHE A 26 2.92 -3.41 -2.15
N PHE A 27 2.84 -2.33 -1.38
CA PHE A 27 2.70 -2.36 0.06
C PHE A 27 1.28 -1.97 0.47
N GLY A 28 0.61 -2.85 1.20
CA GLY A 28 -0.69 -2.56 1.81
C GLY A 28 -0.58 -2.22 3.29
N ALA A 29 -1.72 -2.01 3.95
CA ALA A 29 -1.76 -1.54 5.33
C ALA A 29 -1.02 -2.46 6.30
N GLY A 30 -0.95 -3.76 6.01
CA GLY A 30 -0.23 -4.74 6.83
C GLY A 30 1.26 -4.44 7.01
N THR A 31 1.92 -3.75 6.06
CA THR A 31 3.33 -3.36 6.23
C THR A 31 3.50 -2.28 7.28
N SER A 32 2.56 -1.32 7.34
CA SER A 32 2.55 -0.26 8.35
C SER A 32 2.10 -0.81 9.70
N CYS A 33 1.17 -1.77 9.71
CA CYS A 33 0.76 -2.46 10.93
C CYS A 33 1.88 -3.26 11.59
N ALA A 34 2.75 -3.90 10.80
CA ALA A 34 3.95 -4.55 11.32
C ALA A 34 4.91 -3.57 12.03
N LEU A 35 4.75 -2.27 11.82
CA LEU A 35 5.52 -1.20 12.44
C LEU A 35 4.75 -0.48 13.58
N GLY A 36 3.53 -0.92 13.89
CA GLY A 36 2.70 -0.35 14.96
C GLY A 36 1.70 0.73 14.52
N VAL A 37 1.55 0.99 13.21
CA VAL A 37 0.50 1.88 12.69
C VAL A 37 -0.85 1.15 12.71
N PRO A 38 -1.96 1.79 13.11
CA PRO A 38 -3.26 1.14 13.17
C PRO A 38 -3.72 0.62 11.81
N ASN A 39 -4.34 -0.57 11.80
CA ASN A 39 -5.05 -1.07 10.63
C ASN A 39 -6.37 -0.32 10.42
N ILE A 40 -7.08 -0.63 9.33
CA ILE A 40 -8.34 0.06 9.00
C ILE A 40 -9.42 -0.12 10.07
N ALA A 41 -9.48 -1.27 10.74
CA ALA A 41 -10.46 -1.55 11.78
C ALA A 41 -10.18 -0.71 13.04
N THR A 42 -8.94 -0.70 13.52
CA THR A 42 -8.49 0.12 14.65
C THR A 42 -8.64 1.61 14.35
N LEU A 43 -8.34 2.03 13.11
CA LEU A 43 -8.53 3.39 12.66
C LEU A 43 -10.02 3.79 12.68
N THR A 44 -10.91 2.90 12.22
CA THR A 44 -12.36 3.13 12.22
C THR A 44 -12.86 3.37 13.65
N THR A 45 -12.52 2.49 14.58
CA THR A 45 -12.91 2.61 15.98
C THR A 45 -12.30 3.87 16.63
N GLY A 46 -11.04 4.18 16.31
CA GLY A 46 -10.36 5.38 16.81
C GLY A 46 -11.06 6.67 16.39
N VAL A 47 -11.41 6.78 15.10
CA VAL A 47 -12.16 7.94 14.57
C VAL A 47 -13.55 8.02 15.20
N GLU A 48 -14.30 6.91 15.24
CA GLU A 48 -15.67 6.89 15.80
C GLU A 48 -15.72 7.38 17.26
N ASN A 49 -14.70 7.01 18.06
CA ASN A 49 -14.59 7.43 19.45
C ASN A 49 -14.18 8.90 19.61
N ALA A 50 -13.44 9.46 18.64
CA ALA A 50 -12.99 10.85 18.68
C ALA A 50 -14.09 11.84 18.26
N LEU A 51 -15.06 11.40 17.44
CA LEU A 51 -16.18 12.24 17.00
C LEU A 51 -17.12 12.60 18.16
N GLN A 52 -17.62 13.83 18.16
CA GLN A 52 -18.53 14.37 19.18
C GLN A 52 -19.77 15.02 18.56
N GLY A 53 -20.85 15.14 19.35
CA GLY A 53 -22.06 15.89 18.98
C GLY A 53 -22.72 15.41 17.68
N ASP A 54 -23.04 16.36 16.80
CA ASP A 54 -23.73 16.09 15.53
C ASP A 54 -22.89 15.25 14.57
N HIS A 55 -21.55 15.39 14.60
CA HIS A 55 -20.65 14.59 13.79
C HIS A 55 -20.72 13.10 14.14
N GLN A 56 -20.74 12.77 15.43
CA GLN A 56 -20.88 11.39 15.90
C GLN A 56 -22.25 10.80 15.52
N THR A 57 -23.29 11.61 15.64
CA THR A 57 -24.67 11.22 15.30
C THR A 57 -24.80 10.91 13.80
N ASN A 58 -24.27 11.79 12.95
CA ASN A 58 -24.29 11.61 11.50
C ASN A 58 -23.39 10.44 11.05
N PHE A 59 -22.25 10.23 11.69
CA PHE A 59 -21.40 9.06 11.46
C PHE A 59 -22.15 7.75 11.73
N LYS A 60 -22.82 7.64 12.89
CA LYS A 60 -23.61 6.46 13.26
C LYS A 60 -24.77 6.21 12.28
N LYS A 61 -25.51 7.24 11.89
CA LYS A 61 -26.57 7.12 10.87
C LYS A 61 -26.06 6.48 9.58
N ILE A 62 -24.89 6.92 9.10
CA ILE A 62 -24.29 6.38 7.88
C ILE A 62 -23.84 4.94 8.07
N LYS A 63 -23.19 4.65 9.21
CA LYS A 63 -22.74 3.30 9.53
C LYS A 63 -23.91 2.32 9.62
N ASP A 64 -24.99 2.70 10.30
CA ASP A 64 -26.21 1.89 10.45
C ASP A 64 -26.90 1.65 9.10
N ASP A 65 -26.95 2.67 8.22
CA ASP A 65 -27.49 2.55 6.85
C ASP A 65 -26.67 1.54 6.02
N LEU A 66 -25.34 1.64 6.08
CA LEU A 66 -24.43 0.73 5.37
C LEU A 66 -24.50 -0.71 5.91
N ASP A 67 -24.55 -0.88 7.24
CA ASP A 67 -24.72 -2.19 7.89
C ASP A 67 -26.05 -2.84 7.48
N SER A 68 -27.13 -2.05 7.36
CA SER A 68 -28.44 -2.55 6.91
C SER A 68 -28.45 -2.95 5.43
N THR A 69 -27.65 -2.27 4.60
CA THR A 69 -27.57 -2.52 3.16
C THR A 69 -26.66 -3.72 2.84
N TYR A 70 -25.59 -3.91 3.62
CA TYR A 70 -24.59 -4.95 3.41
C TYR A 70 -24.35 -5.77 4.68
N PRO A 71 -25.32 -6.61 5.11
CA PRO A 71 -25.26 -7.29 6.41
C PRO A 71 -24.08 -8.27 6.55
N ASP A 72 -23.58 -8.80 5.44
CA ASP A 72 -22.44 -9.74 5.43
C ASP A 72 -21.08 -9.05 5.36
N LYS A 73 -21.04 -7.71 5.35
CA LYS A 73 -19.82 -6.92 5.22
C LYS A 73 -19.56 -6.12 6.49
N THR A 74 -18.36 -6.24 7.05
CA THR A 74 -17.89 -5.31 8.09
C THR A 74 -17.65 -3.93 7.49
N ILE A 75 -18.41 -2.93 7.97
CA ILE A 75 -18.27 -1.54 7.57
C ILE A 75 -17.05 -0.91 8.24
N ASN A 76 -16.25 -0.23 7.44
CA ASN A 76 -15.03 0.45 7.89
C ASN A 76 -15.08 1.94 7.53
N ILE A 77 -14.07 2.69 7.97
CA ILE A 77 -13.98 4.14 7.76
C ILE A 77 -13.95 4.52 6.27
N GLU A 78 -13.42 3.66 5.40
CA GLU A 78 -13.44 3.88 3.96
C GLU A 78 -14.86 3.85 3.41
N ASP A 79 -15.67 2.86 3.81
CA ASP A 79 -17.07 2.77 3.41
C ASP A 79 -17.88 4.00 3.86
N VAL A 80 -17.63 4.49 5.09
CA VAL A 80 -18.28 5.71 5.61
C VAL A 80 -17.87 6.95 4.82
N LEU A 81 -16.58 7.14 4.55
CA LEU A 81 -16.08 8.24 3.71
C LEU A 81 -16.68 8.20 2.30
N ASN A 82 -16.78 7.00 1.71
CA ASN A 82 -17.39 6.82 0.39
C ASN A 82 -18.87 7.22 0.38
N GLN A 83 -19.63 6.89 1.43
CA GLN A 83 -21.02 7.31 1.52
C GLN A 83 -21.15 8.82 1.74
N LEU A 84 -20.26 9.40 2.54
CA LEU A 84 -20.23 10.84 2.80
C LEU A 84 -20.03 11.65 1.52
N ARG A 85 -19.07 11.30 0.65
CA ARG A 85 -18.85 12.14 -0.53
C ARG A 85 -19.80 11.83 -1.68
N GLN A 86 -20.45 10.66 -1.68
CA GLN A 86 -21.69 10.47 -2.45
C GLN A 86 -22.78 11.46 -2.00
N ILE A 87 -23.01 11.61 -0.69
CA ILE A 87 -23.96 12.61 -0.16
C ILE A 87 -23.56 14.02 -0.59
N ARG A 88 -22.29 14.40 -0.44
CA ARG A 88 -21.76 15.70 -0.91
C ARG A 88 -22.07 15.92 -2.39
N SER A 89 -21.81 14.92 -3.23
CA SER A 89 -22.04 14.99 -4.68
C SER A 89 -23.52 15.14 -5.03
N LEU A 90 -24.41 14.35 -4.40
CA LEU A 90 -25.86 14.38 -4.66
C LEU A 90 -26.51 15.69 -4.19
N THR A 91 -26.07 16.22 -3.05
CA THR A 91 -26.60 17.46 -2.46
C THR A 91 -25.98 18.71 -3.10
N GLY A 92 -24.84 18.57 -3.80
CA GLY A 92 -24.04 19.68 -4.29
C GLY A 92 -23.45 20.51 -3.14
N GLU A 93 -23.19 19.87 -1.98
CA GLU A 93 -22.63 20.49 -0.77
C GLU A 93 -23.50 21.61 -0.16
N ARG A 94 -24.80 21.67 -0.51
CA ARG A 94 -25.70 22.73 -0.05
C ARG A 94 -26.40 22.34 1.25
N ASN A 95 -26.64 23.33 2.11
CA ASN A 95 -27.38 23.15 3.38
C ASN A 95 -28.87 22.80 3.14
N ASP A 96 -29.48 23.37 2.11
CA ASP A 96 -30.91 23.19 1.80
C ASP A 96 -31.29 21.81 1.24
N LYS A 97 -30.28 20.98 0.92
CA LYS A 97 -30.45 19.62 0.41
C LYS A 97 -29.87 18.63 1.39
N SER A 98 -30.58 17.53 1.60
CA SER A 98 -30.13 16.44 2.44
C SER A 98 -30.38 15.08 1.79
N TYR A 99 -29.59 14.11 2.20
CA TYR A 99 -29.76 12.69 1.90
C TYR A 99 -29.58 11.92 3.22
N LEU A 100 -30.45 10.94 3.48
CA LEU A 100 -30.49 10.23 4.79
C LEU A 100 -30.59 11.17 6.01
N GLY A 101 -31.19 12.35 5.83
CA GLY A 101 -31.29 13.35 6.88
C GLY A 101 -29.97 14.03 7.25
N ILE A 102 -28.96 13.97 6.37
CA ILE A 102 -27.67 14.66 6.48
C ILE A 102 -27.60 15.69 5.36
N SER A 103 -27.40 16.98 5.70
CA SER A 103 -27.28 18.04 4.70
C SER A 103 -25.93 17.98 3.98
N GLY A 104 -25.85 18.61 2.81
CA GLY A 104 -24.58 18.69 2.07
C GLY A 104 -23.47 19.40 2.82
N GLU A 105 -23.82 20.43 3.59
CA GLU A 105 -22.89 21.17 4.46
C GLU A 105 -22.38 20.25 5.59
N SER A 106 -23.27 19.60 6.33
CA SER A 106 -22.89 18.68 7.41
C SER A 106 -22.08 17.47 6.92
N ALA A 107 -22.35 16.98 5.71
CA ALA A 107 -21.55 15.91 5.10
C ALA A 107 -20.12 16.39 4.76
N THR A 108 -19.98 17.64 4.30
CA THR A 108 -18.68 18.26 4.00
C THR A 108 -17.86 18.49 5.26
N GLU A 109 -18.50 19.03 6.31
CA GLU A 109 -17.86 19.21 7.62
C GLU A 109 -17.42 17.88 8.22
N LEU A 110 -18.29 16.87 8.21
CA LEU A 110 -17.99 15.55 8.76
C LEU A 110 -16.84 14.84 8.01
N ASP A 111 -16.81 14.91 6.67
CA ASP A 111 -15.70 14.37 5.87
C ASP A 111 -14.36 15.03 6.23
N ASN A 112 -14.35 16.35 6.38
CA ASN A 112 -13.16 17.10 6.80
C ASN A 112 -12.70 16.73 8.22
N VAL A 113 -13.65 16.62 9.17
CA VAL A 113 -13.34 16.22 10.55
C VAL A 113 -12.78 14.80 10.59
N ILE A 114 -13.37 13.85 9.87
CA ILE A 114 -12.86 12.47 9.77
C ILE A 114 -11.45 12.45 9.20
N CYS A 115 -11.18 13.18 8.11
CA CYS A 115 -9.85 13.25 7.52
C CYS A 115 -8.79 13.82 8.48
N LYS A 116 -9.14 14.86 9.26
CA LYS A 116 -8.27 15.41 10.30
C LYS A 116 -8.02 14.42 11.44
N GLN A 117 -9.04 13.67 11.86
CA GLN A 117 -8.89 12.63 12.87
C GLN A 117 -8.02 11.45 12.39
N ILE A 118 -8.16 11.04 11.13
CA ILE A 118 -7.28 10.04 10.51
C ILE A 118 -5.82 10.53 10.54
N TYR A 119 -5.60 11.80 10.15
CA TYR A 119 -4.27 12.41 10.19
C TYR A 119 -3.68 12.37 11.61
N GLU A 120 -4.44 12.78 12.63
CA GLU A 120 -3.97 12.79 14.03
C GLU A 120 -3.59 11.39 14.51
N ILE A 121 -4.50 10.42 14.35
CA ILE A 121 -4.28 9.03 14.80
C ILE A 121 -3.02 8.42 14.15
N ILE A 122 -2.90 8.54 12.83
CA ILE A 122 -1.76 7.98 12.09
C ILE A 122 -0.48 8.75 12.43
N SER A 123 -0.51 10.09 12.43
CA SER A 123 0.68 10.90 12.74
C SER A 123 1.20 10.64 14.16
N THR A 124 0.33 10.40 15.14
CA THR A 124 0.73 10.02 16.50
C THR A 124 1.39 8.65 16.51
N SER A 125 0.83 7.66 15.81
CA SER A 125 1.43 6.33 15.71
C SER A 125 2.79 6.36 15.01
N GLU A 126 2.91 7.11 13.92
CA GLU A 126 4.15 7.28 13.15
C GLU A 126 5.30 7.88 13.98
N ALA A 127 4.98 8.72 14.97
CA ALA A 127 6.00 9.37 15.80
C ALA A 127 6.77 8.37 16.69
N THR A 128 6.19 7.20 16.96
CA THR A 128 6.80 6.13 17.77
C THR A 128 7.34 4.97 16.95
N VAL A 129 7.18 4.99 15.62
CA VAL A 129 7.61 3.91 14.73
C VAL A 129 9.14 3.83 14.69
N ASP A 130 9.68 2.61 14.87
CA ASP A 130 11.07 2.34 14.54
C ASP A 130 11.22 2.10 13.03
N LEU A 131 11.91 3.03 12.36
CA LEU A 131 12.17 2.97 10.92
C LEU A 131 13.37 2.08 10.56
N SER A 132 14.05 1.45 11.53
CA SER A 132 15.30 0.70 11.30
C SER A 132 15.17 -0.35 10.19
N ASN A 133 14.16 -1.21 10.24
CA ASN A 133 13.95 -2.25 9.23
C ASN A 133 13.60 -1.65 7.86
N THR A 134 12.72 -0.65 7.82
CA THR A 134 12.32 0.00 6.57
C THR A 134 13.49 0.72 5.90
N LYS A 135 14.37 1.37 6.67
CA LYS A 135 15.64 1.93 6.16
C LYS A 135 16.53 0.85 5.56
N LYS A 136 16.69 -0.30 6.23
CA LYS A 136 17.47 -1.43 5.70
C LYS A 136 16.88 -1.97 4.40
N PHE A 137 15.54 -2.04 4.30
CA PHE A 137 14.87 -2.44 3.07
C PHE A 137 15.20 -1.49 1.91
N PHE A 138 15.09 -0.17 2.11
CA PHE A 138 15.39 0.78 1.05
C PHE A 138 16.88 0.86 0.71
N ALA A 139 17.76 0.70 1.69
CA ALA A 139 19.19 0.54 1.45
C ALA A 139 19.45 -0.69 0.55
N TRP A 140 18.87 -1.85 0.89
CA TRP A 140 18.95 -3.07 0.08
C TRP A 140 18.40 -2.85 -1.33
N LEU A 141 17.22 -2.23 -1.47
CA LEU A 141 16.57 -2.00 -2.75
C LEU A 141 17.37 -1.04 -3.63
N ASN A 142 17.92 0.03 -3.05
CA ASN A 142 18.75 0.99 -3.76
C ASN A 142 20.04 0.36 -4.30
N MET A 143 20.60 -0.62 -3.58
CA MET A 143 21.77 -1.40 -4.01
C MET A 143 21.46 -2.41 -5.13
N GLN A 144 20.19 -2.78 -5.35
CA GLN A 144 19.81 -3.62 -6.48
C GLN A 144 20.02 -2.90 -7.81
N ASN A 145 19.99 -3.67 -8.91
CA ASN A 145 20.32 -3.24 -10.27
C ASN A 145 19.91 -1.78 -10.56
N ARG A 146 20.91 -0.99 -10.99
CA ARG A 146 20.81 0.44 -11.27
C ARG A 146 20.40 0.75 -12.72
N ASP A 147 20.21 -0.29 -13.54
CA ASP A 147 19.81 -0.12 -14.94
C ASP A 147 18.29 0.10 -15.13
N PHE A 148 17.49 0.01 -14.06
CA PHE A 148 16.03 0.09 -14.15
C PHE A 148 15.43 0.90 -13.00
N SER A 149 14.31 1.57 -13.29
CA SER A 149 13.51 2.23 -12.26
C SER A 149 12.90 1.19 -11.32
N LYS A 150 13.01 1.46 -10.01
CA LYS A 150 12.40 0.67 -8.94
C LYS A 150 11.03 1.28 -8.66
N GLU A 151 9.97 0.52 -8.90
CA GLU A 151 8.59 1.00 -8.78
C GLU A 151 7.96 0.45 -7.50
N ILE A 152 7.42 1.32 -6.68
CA ILE A 152 6.74 0.99 -5.43
C ILE A 152 5.36 1.61 -5.46
N PHE A 153 4.35 0.78 -5.29
CA PHE A 153 2.97 1.19 -5.15
C PHE A 153 2.54 0.97 -3.71
N THR A 154 1.66 1.82 -3.20
CA THR A 154 1.10 1.64 -1.86
C THR A 154 -0.33 2.18 -1.77
N SER A 155 -1.14 1.50 -0.95
CA SER A 155 -2.45 2.00 -0.52
C SER A 155 -2.38 2.74 0.81
N ASN A 156 -1.19 2.87 1.41
CA ASN A 156 -1.04 3.40 2.76
C ASN A 156 -1.04 4.93 2.74
N TYR A 157 -1.75 5.54 3.71
CA TYR A 157 -1.80 6.99 3.86
C TYR A 157 -0.55 7.56 4.54
N ASP A 158 0.06 6.77 5.42
CA ASP A 158 1.22 7.14 6.24
C ASP A 158 2.45 7.54 5.43
N LEU A 159 3.40 8.23 6.08
CA LEU A 159 4.63 8.75 5.47
C LEU A 159 5.88 7.90 5.80
N ILE A 160 5.71 6.63 6.19
CA ILE A 160 6.82 5.78 6.63
C ILE A 160 7.84 5.57 5.52
N ILE A 161 7.37 5.36 4.28
CA ILE A 161 8.23 5.11 3.12
C ILE A 161 9.08 6.34 2.82
N GLU A 162 8.45 7.50 2.71
CA GLU A 162 9.06 8.80 2.44
C GLU A 162 10.10 9.13 3.51
N LYS A 163 9.71 9.06 4.80
CA LYS A 163 10.62 9.31 5.93
C LYS A 163 11.82 8.37 5.95
N SER A 164 11.62 7.10 5.58
CA SER A 164 12.71 6.11 5.54
C SER A 164 13.70 6.40 4.42
N LEU A 165 13.20 6.74 3.23
CA LEU A 165 14.01 7.11 2.06
C LEU A 165 14.83 8.38 2.32
N GLU A 166 14.20 9.41 2.87
CA GLU A 166 14.85 10.69 3.21
C GLU A 166 15.89 10.51 4.31
N ALA A 167 15.61 9.68 5.33
CA ALA A 167 16.55 9.41 6.40
C ALA A 167 17.87 8.77 5.92
N ILE A 168 17.83 7.97 4.85
CA ILE A 168 19.03 7.37 4.22
C ILE A 168 19.48 8.14 2.98
N ARG A 169 18.94 9.35 2.74
CA ARG A 169 19.26 10.22 1.60
C ARG A 169 19.13 9.53 0.24
N THR A 170 18.19 8.59 0.10
CA THR A 170 17.89 7.94 -1.17
C THR A 170 16.85 8.77 -1.93
N PRO A 171 17.16 9.25 -3.16
CA PRO A 171 16.22 10.06 -3.91
C PRO A 171 15.04 9.23 -4.38
N TYR A 172 13.84 9.82 -4.33
CA TYR A 172 12.61 9.22 -4.81
C TYR A 172 11.80 10.23 -5.62
N PHE A 173 10.91 9.69 -6.46
CA PHE A 173 9.98 10.46 -7.26
C PHE A 173 8.57 9.94 -7.03
N ASP A 174 7.64 10.83 -6.66
CA ASP A 174 6.25 10.51 -6.36
C ASP A 174 5.23 11.24 -7.24
N GLY A 175 5.71 11.94 -8.29
CA GLY A 175 4.86 12.75 -9.16
C GLY A 175 4.72 14.21 -8.75
N PHE A 176 5.28 14.60 -7.61
CA PHE A 176 5.31 15.99 -7.18
C PHE A 176 6.63 16.65 -7.57
N VAL A 177 6.57 17.88 -8.05
CA VAL A 177 7.73 18.69 -8.43
C VAL A 177 7.65 20.08 -7.81
N GLY A 178 8.82 20.68 -7.59
CA GLY A 178 8.96 21.93 -6.84
C GLY A 178 9.54 21.69 -5.44
N SER A 179 10.11 22.74 -4.86
CA SER A 179 10.81 22.68 -3.57
C SER A 179 10.05 23.36 -2.43
N TYR A 180 9.48 24.54 -2.70
CA TYR A 180 8.79 25.34 -1.69
C TYR A 180 7.38 24.81 -1.40
N GLU A 181 6.58 24.65 -2.45
CA GLU A 181 5.24 24.06 -2.39
C GLU A 181 5.12 23.09 -3.57
N PRO A 182 5.58 21.83 -3.40
CA PRO A 182 5.55 20.86 -4.49
C PRO A 182 4.14 20.63 -5.02
N PHE A 183 3.95 20.70 -6.33
CA PHE A 183 2.68 20.49 -7.02
C PHE A 183 2.69 19.17 -7.80
N PHE A 184 1.53 18.54 -7.91
CA PHE A 184 1.40 17.32 -8.70
C PHE A 184 1.55 17.63 -10.20
N TRP A 185 2.44 16.90 -10.89
CA TRP A 185 2.70 17.06 -12.32
C TRP A 185 2.34 15.77 -13.09
N PRO A 186 1.09 15.60 -13.56
CA PRO A 186 0.59 14.36 -14.13
C PRO A 186 1.41 13.82 -15.32
N GLU A 187 1.86 14.72 -16.20
CA GLU A 187 2.58 14.35 -17.43
C GLU A 187 3.94 13.70 -17.15
N SER A 188 4.49 13.91 -15.96
CA SER A 188 5.77 13.31 -15.55
C SER A 188 5.67 11.84 -15.15
N ILE A 189 4.46 11.34 -14.89
CA ILE A 189 4.19 9.97 -14.42
C ILE A 189 4.34 8.97 -15.57
N ASP A 190 3.81 9.33 -16.74
CA ASP A 190 3.75 8.45 -17.91
C ASP A 190 5.09 8.25 -18.59
N ARG A 191 6.06 9.13 -18.32
CA ARG A 191 7.39 9.02 -18.92
C ARG A 191 8.16 7.86 -18.32
N PHE A 192 8.38 6.81 -19.13
CA PHE A 192 9.38 5.81 -18.80
C PHE A 192 10.77 6.44 -18.86
N VAL A 193 11.57 6.14 -17.85
CA VAL A 193 12.91 6.69 -17.70
C VAL A 193 13.86 5.95 -18.61
N GLU A 194 14.50 6.68 -19.50
CA GLU A 194 15.54 6.12 -20.36
C GLU A 194 16.86 5.96 -19.61
N LYS A 195 17.77 5.14 -20.14
CA LYS A 195 19.08 4.87 -19.51
C LYS A 195 19.99 6.10 -19.36
N SER A 196 19.72 7.15 -20.10
CA SER A 196 20.49 8.40 -20.07
C SER A 196 19.94 9.43 -19.07
N ASP A 197 18.84 9.12 -18.39
CA ASP A 197 18.20 10.05 -17.46
C ASP A 197 18.84 9.95 -16.07
N LEU A 198 19.12 11.10 -15.47
CA LEU A 198 19.70 11.21 -14.13
C LEU A 198 18.83 10.55 -13.05
N THR A 199 17.51 10.47 -13.29
CA THR A 199 16.53 9.93 -12.36
C THR A 199 16.27 8.44 -12.54
N GLN A 200 16.99 7.76 -13.45
CA GLN A 200 16.81 6.32 -13.72
C GLN A 200 16.90 5.46 -12.46
N ASN A 201 17.78 5.84 -11.56
CA ASN A 201 18.04 5.11 -10.31
C ASN A 201 17.12 5.48 -9.16
N TRP A 202 16.28 6.50 -9.33
CA TRP A 202 15.41 6.96 -8.26
C TRP A 202 14.30 5.95 -8.04
N ILE A 203 13.92 5.80 -6.78
CA ILE A 203 12.77 4.99 -6.42
C ILE A 203 11.51 5.76 -6.81
N ARG A 204 10.61 5.12 -7.54
CA ARG A 204 9.33 5.70 -7.95
C ARG A 204 8.25 5.22 -6.99
N LEU A 205 7.65 6.15 -6.24
CA LEU A 205 6.67 5.88 -5.19
C LEU A 205 5.28 6.37 -5.63
N TRP A 206 4.31 5.47 -5.68
CA TRP A 206 2.97 5.76 -6.18
C TRP A 206 1.93 5.42 -5.10
N LYS A 207 1.36 6.45 -4.46
CA LYS A 207 0.35 6.29 -3.41
C LYS A 207 -1.05 6.32 -4.02
N ILE A 208 -1.61 5.14 -4.29
CA ILE A 208 -2.83 4.97 -5.09
C ILE A 208 -4.09 5.41 -4.32
N HIS A 209 -4.05 5.44 -2.98
CA HIS A 209 -5.19 5.86 -2.15
C HIS A 209 -5.03 7.28 -1.58
N GLY A 210 -3.93 7.96 -1.90
CA GLY A 210 -3.64 9.30 -1.39
C GLY A 210 -2.58 9.29 -0.30
N SER A 211 -2.43 10.42 0.39
CA SER A 211 -1.38 10.62 1.38
C SER A 211 -1.79 11.64 2.43
N LEU A 212 -1.29 11.47 3.66
CA LEU A 212 -1.44 12.47 4.72
C LEU A 212 -0.72 13.80 4.42
N SER A 213 0.14 13.83 3.41
CA SER A 213 0.86 15.03 2.97
C SER A 213 0.20 15.78 1.82
N TRP A 214 -0.91 15.28 1.24
CA TRP A 214 -1.51 15.85 0.03
C TRP A 214 -2.76 16.68 0.33
N PHE A 215 -2.84 17.88 -0.23
CA PHE A 215 -3.92 18.82 0.01
C PHE A 215 -4.47 19.40 -1.28
N TRP A 216 -5.80 19.56 -1.34
CA TRP A 216 -6.48 20.32 -2.38
C TRP A 216 -6.32 21.81 -2.12
N LYS A 217 -5.56 22.48 -2.97
CA LYS A 217 -5.44 23.94 -2.96
C LYS A 217 -6.45 24.52 -3.94
N LYS A 218 -7.42 25.27 -3.41
CA LYS A 218 -8.35 26.08 -4.21
C LYS A 218 -7.59 27.25 -4.81
N ASN A 219 -7.67 27.42 -6.12
CA ASN A 219 -7.05 28.54 -6.79
C ASN A 219 -8.03 29.72 -6.78
N SER A 220 -7.63 30.90 -6.31
CA SER A 220 -8.54 32.06 -6.19
C SER A 220 -9.11 32.53 -7.53
N ASP A 221 -8.35 32.28 -8.61
CA ASP A 221 -8.61 32.87 -9.93
C ASP A 221 -9.26 31.89 -10.91
N SER A 222 -9.42 30.61 -10.54
CA SER A 222 -10.09 29.59 -11.36
C SER A 222 -10.74 28.52 -10.50
N ASN A 223 -11.88 27.97 -10.93
CA ASN A 223 -12.48 26.77 -10.30
C ASN A 223 -11.60 25.49 -10.44
N SER A 224 -10.33 25.64 -10.84
CA SER A 224 -9.36 24.55 -10.86
C SER A 224 -8.87 24.26 -9.44
N HIS A 225 -8.70 22.97 -9.14
CA HIS A 225 -8.10 22.52 -7.90
C HIS A 225 -6.74 21.93 -8.23
N ASN A 226 -5.70 22.41 -7.54
CA ASN A 226 -4.36 21.84 -7.65
C ASN A 226 -4.07 21.01 -6.42
N ILE A 227 -3.34 19.91 -6.59
CA ILE A 227 -2.86 19.12 -5.45
C ILE A 227 -1.45 19.57 -5.12
N VAL A 228 -1.26 19.94 -3.88
CA VAL A 228 0.04 20.31 -3.32
C VAL A 228 0.44 19.32 -2.24
N ARG A 229 1.74 19.07 -2.14
CA ARG A 229 2.31 18.27 -1.06
C ARG A 229 2.85 19.20 0.02
N VAL A 230 2.34 19.07 1.22
CA VAL A 230 2.86 19.76 2.41
C VAL A 230 3.80 18.80 3.12
N GLY A 231 5.03 19.25 3.41
CA GLY A 231 6.03 18.45 4.12
C GLY A 231 5.66 18.24 5.58
N LYS A 232 6.27 19.04 6.48
CA LYS A 232 5.98 18.96 7.91
C LYS A 232 4.81 19.86 8.28
N ILE A 233 3.71 19.26 8.73
CA ILE A 233 2.54 19.97 9.26
C ILE A 233 2.74 20.12 10.77
N SER A 234 2.77 21.36 11.25
CA SER A 234 2.87 21.66 12.69
C SER A 234 1.54 21.50 13.41
N ASP A 235 0.44 21.82 12.73
CA ASP A 235 -0.91 21.81 13.28
C ASP A 235 -1.92 21.63 12.14
N ILE A 236 -2.55 20.45 12.07
CA ILE A 236 -3.52 20.11 11.02
C ILE A 236 -4.81 20.93 11.14
N ALA A 237 -5.15 21.41 12.35
CA ALA A 237 -6.34 22.21 12.56
C ALA A 237 -6.25 23.57 11.86
N LYS A 238 -5.03 24.08 11.66
CA LYS A 238 -4.76 25.37 10.98
C LYS A 238 -4.69 25.27 9.46
N ILE A 239 -4.79 24.07 8.90
CA ILE A 239 -4.82 23.88 7.45
C ILE A 239 -6.27 23.99 6.97
N ASP A 240 -6.51 24.97 6.11
CA ASP A 240 -7.81 25.24 5.49
C ASP A 240 -8.05 24.39 4.23
N ASN A 241 -6.98 23.86 3.63
CA ASN A 241 -7.07 22.97 2.47
C ASN A 241 -7.57 21.57 2.86
N GLU A 242 -8.38 20.95 2.00
CA GLU A 242 -8.90 19.59 2.22
C GLU A 242 -7.82 18.53 1.98
N LEU A 243 -7.76 17.52 2.85
CA LEU A 243 -6.81 16.41 2.74
C LEU A 243 -7.20 15.45 1.60
N VAL A 244 -6.20 15.02 0.81
CA VAL A 244 -6.41 14.13 -0.34
C VAL A 244 -6.26 12.67 0.11
N ILE A 245 -7.31 12.13 0.72
CA ILE A 245 -7.48 10.70 1.02
C ILE A 245 -8.64 10.18 0.16
N TYR A 246 -8.43 9.13 -0.63
CA TYR A 246 -9.49 8.54 -1.46
C TYR A 246 -9.57 7.02 -1.25
N PRO A 247 -10.59 6.57 -0.50
CA PRO A 247 -10.79 5.15 -0.25
C PRO A 247 -11.20 4.38 -1.51
N SER A 248 -11.23 3.06 -1.37
CA SER A 248 -11.36 2.07 -2.44
C SER A 248 -12.54 2.24 -3.43
N LYS A 249 -13.76 2.61 -3.01
CA LYS A 249 -14.97 2.53 -3.88
C LYS A 249 -15.32 3.79 -4.69
N GLU A 250 -15.05 5.00 -4.20
CA GLU A 250 -15.40 6.25 -4.92
C GLU A 250 -14.65 6.50 -6.23
N LYS A 251 -13.63 5.69 -6.51
CA LYS A 251 -12.78 5.80 -7.70
C LYS A 251 -13.54 5.58 -9.01
N TYR A 252 -14.72 4.93 -8.98
CA TYR A 252 -15.48 4.61 -10.19
C TYR A 252 -16.15 5.85 -10.81
N ASP A 253 -16.84 6.68 -10.01
CA ASP A 253 -17.47 7.92 -10.49
C ASP A 253 -16.47 9.09 -10.62
N SER A 254 -15.33 8.99 -9.91
CA SER A 254 -14.29 10.02 -9.87
C SER A 254 -12.98 9.66 -10.61
N SER A 255 -13.04 8.73 -11.57
CA SER A 255 -12.00 8.43 -12.58
C SER A 255 -11.57 9.64 -13.46
N LYS A 256 -11.92 10.86 -13.03
CA LYS A 256 -11.55 12.16 -13.58
C LYS A 256 -10.63 12.97 -12.64
N LYS A 257 -10.36 12.51 -11.41
CA LYS A 257 -9.53 13.26 -10.45
C LYS A 257 -8.07 12.77 -10.51
N GLN A 258 -7.19 13.62 -11.02
CA GLN A 258 -5.75 13.51 -10.77
C GLN A 258 -5.51 13.55 -9.25
N PRO A 259 -4.57 12.78 -8.69
CA PRO A 259 -3.45 12.09 -9.34
C PRO A 259 -3.72 10.60 -9.61
N PHE A 260 -4.87 10.08 -9.19
CA PHE A 260 -5.15 8.65 -9.09
C PHE A 260 -5.15 7.94 -10.43
N VAL A 261 -5.78 8.55 -11.45
CA VAL A 261 -5.81 8.00 -12.82
C VAL A 261 -4.39 7.75 -13.33
N ALA A 262 -3.49 8.73 -13.16
CA ALA A 262 -2.11 8.61 -13.59
C ALA A 262 -1.37 7.48 -12.83
N TYR A 263 -1.60 7.33 -11.52
CA TYR A 263 -0.98 6.23 -10.77
C TYR A 263 -1.52 4.85 -11.14
N PHE A 264 -2.83 4.73 -11.43
CA PHE A 264 -3.41 3.46 -11.89
C PHE A 264 -2.95 3.09 -13.30
N ASP A 265 -2.88 4.06 -14.21
CA ASP A 265 -2.33 3.86 -15.55
C ASP A 265 -0.85 3.48 -15.46
N ARG A 266 -0.08 4.13 -14.58
CA ARG A 266 1.30 3.74 -14.29
C ARG A 266 1.39 2.33 -13.74
N PHE A 267 0.55 1.95 -12.79
CA PHE A 267 0.50 0.60 -12.21
C PHE A 267 0.27 -0.46 -13.29
N LYS A 268 -0.76 -0.26 -14.13
CA LYS A 268 -1.05 -1.12 -15.28
C LYS A 268 0.12 -1.20 -16.26
N ASN A 269 0.70 -0.06 -16.64
CA ASN A 269 1.81 0.00 -17.58
C ASN A 269 3.07 -0.67 -17.03
N VAL A 270 3.32 -0.56 -15.72
CA VAL A 270 4.39 -1.29 -15.03
C VAL A 270 4.11 -2.79 -15.10
N LEU A 271 2.91 -3.27 -14.76
CA LEU A 271 2.66 -4.71 -14.81
C LEU A 271 2.72 -5.30 -16.24
N LEU A 272 2.38 -4.52 -17.26
CA LEU A 272 2.47 -4.94 -18.68
C LEU A 272 3.87 -4.79 -19.30
N GLY A 273 4.79 -4.07 -18.65
CA GLY A 273 6.08 -3.62 -19.19
C GLY A 273 7.19 -4.68 -19.37
N GLY A 274 6.84 -5.92 -19.70
CA GLY A 274 7.77 -7.03 -19.98
C GLY A 274 8.11 -7.87 -18.73
N GLU A 275 9.34 -8.38 -18.68
CA GLU A 275 9.81 -9.23 -17.56
C GLU A 275 9.92 -8.44 -16.27
N ARG A 276 9.22 -8.91 -15.24
CA ARG A 276 9.19 -8.26 -13.93
C ARG A 276 8.79 -9.27 -12.87
N LEU A 277 9.50 -9.21 -11.75
CA LEU A 277 9.08 -9.82 -10.50
C LEU A 277 8.38 -8.75 -9.66
N PHE A 278 7.10 -8.96 -9.37
CA PHE A 278 6.28 -8.00 -8.64
C PHE A 278 5.82 -8.60 -7.31
N ILE A 279 6.07 -7.90 -6.20
CA ILE A 279 5.89 -8.45 -4.85
C ILE A 279 4.81 -7.67 -4.11
N PHE A 280 3.77 -8.35 -3.65
CA PHE A 280 2.78 -7.82 -2.71
C PHE A 280 3.13 -8.24 -1.28
N SER A 281 3.12 -7.29 -0.37
CA SER A 281 3.26 -7.53 1.06
C SER A 281 2.31 -6.62 1.85
N GLY A 282 1.66 -7.18 2.86
CA GLY A 282 0.71 -6.45 3.71
C GLY A 282 -0.56 -5.97 2.99
N TYR A 283 -0.83 -6.43 1.77
CA TYR A 283 -2.02 -6.09 0.99
C TYR A 283 -3.00 -7.26 1.00
N SER A 284 -4.21 -7.02 1.53
CA SER A 284 -5.25 -8.03 1.76
C SER A 284 -6.05 -8.43 0.51
N PHE A 285 -5.81 -7.79 -0.64
CA PHE A 285 -6.64 -7.94 -1.85
C PHE A 285 -8.11 -7.58 -1.64
N SER A 286 -8.43 -6.64 -0.75
CA SER A 286 -9.79 -6.12 -0.57
C SER A 286 -10.21 -5.05 -1.58
N ASP A 287 -9.27 -4.41 -2.30
CA ASP A 287 -9.56 -3.42 -3.36
C ASP A 287 -9.69 -4.13 -4.71
N GLN A 288 -10.93 -4.28 -5.17
CA GLN A 288 -11.26 -4.99 -6.41
C GLN A 288 -10.58 -4.38 -7.65
N HIS A 289 -10.41 -3.05 -7.71
CA HIS A 289 -9.85 -2.41 -8.89
C HIS A 289 -8.35 -2.69 -9.05
N ILE A 290 -7.60 -2.62 -7.96
CA ILE A 290 -6.17 -3.01 -7.95
C ILE A 290 -6.03 -4.49 -8.34
N ASN A 291 -6.90 -5.34 -7.79
CA ASN A 291 -6.91 -6.77 -8.11
C ASN A 291 -7.21 -7.04 -9.59
N GLU A 292 -8.21 -6.36 -10.15
CA GLU A 292 -8.56 -6.47 -11.57
C GLU A 292 -7.40 -6.08 -12.47
N ILE A 293 -6.70 -4.98 -12.17
CA ILE A 293 -5.50 -4.58 -12.94
C ILE A 293 -4.41 -5.64 -12.82
N ALA A 294 -4.14 -6.15 -11.62
CA ALA A 294 -3.10 -7.15 -11.39
C ALA A 294 -3.42 -8.47 -12.13
N PHE A 295 -4.63 -9.01 -11.97
CA PHE A 295 -5.05 -10.26 -12.61
C PHE A 295 -5.17 -10.13 -14.12
N ASN A 296 -5.68 -9.02 -14.65
CA ASN A 296 -5.70 -8.79 -16.09
C ASN A 296 -4.29 -8.69 -16.65
N SER A 297 -3.37 -8.07 -15.92
CA SER A 297 -1.96 -8.00 -16.33
C SER A 297 -1.28 -9.37 -16.31
N LEU A 298 -1.58 -10.23 -15.33
CA LEU A 298 -1.12 -11.62 -15.32
C LEU A 298 -1.61 -12.42 -16.54
N ARG A 299 -2.84 -12.18 -17.03
CA ARG A 299 -3.38 -12.82 -18.25
C ARG A 299 -2.70 -12.33 -19.52
N GLN A 300 -2.33 -11.05 -19.57
CA GLN A 300 -1.81 -10.41 -20.79
C GLN A 300 -0.29 -10.48 -20.89
N ASN A 301 0.43 -10.50 -19.77
CA ASN A 301 1.88 -10.50 -19.71
C ASN A 301 2.43 -11.82 -19.12
N ASN A 302 2.76 -12.77 -19.99
CA ASN A 302 3.35 -14.05 -19.60
C ASN A 302 4.75 -13.94 -18.97
N ARG A 303 5.38 -12.75 -19.01
CA ARG A 303 6.69 -12.47 -18.40
C ARG A 303 6.58 -11.76 -17.05
N LEU A 304 5.36 -11.45 -16.61
CA LEU A 304 5.10 -10.96 -15.25
C LEU A 304 5.03 -12.17 -14.32
N PHE A 305 5.78 -12.10 -13.21
CA PHE A 305 5.65 -13.05 -12.10
C PHE A 305 5.26 -12.30 -10.84
N ILE A 306 4.19 -12.71 -10.18
CA ILE A 306 3.71 -12.06 -8.94
C ILE A 306 3.98 -12.98 -7.74
N LEU A 307 4.56 -12.39 -6.70
CA LEU A 307 4.72 -13.00 -5.39
C LEU A 307 3.82 -12.29 -4.38
N VAL A 308 3.11 -13.04 -3.56
CA VAL A 308 2.25 -12.50 -2.50
C VAL A 308 2.65 -13.11 -1.17
N PHE A 309 2.83 -12.27 -0.15
CA PHE A 309 3.10 -12.69 1.22
C PHE A 309 1.96 -12.27 2.14
N PHE A 310 1.23 -13.24 2.67
CA PHE A 310 0.11 -13.04 3.59
C PHE A 310 0.48 -13.34 5.03
N TYR A 311 -0.11 -12.57 5.94
CA TYR A 311 0.06 -12.77 7.38
C TYR A 311 -0.86 -13.88 7.91
N GLN A 312 -1.99 -14.15 7.24
CA GLN A 312 -2.97 -15.17 7.63
C GLN A 312 -3.31 -16.14 6.50
N ASP A 313 -3.57 -17.40 6.83
CA ASP A 313 -3.95 -18.42 5.82
C ASP A 313 -5.36 -18.20 5.24
N SER A 314 -6.27 -17.50 5.95
CA SER A 314 -7.59 -17.13 5.43
C SER A 314 -7.50 -16.27 4.16
N GLU A 315 -6.50 -15.38 4.10
CA GLU A 315 -6.23 -14.54 2.92
C GLU A 315 -5.76 -15.39 1.73
N VAL A 316 -4.97 -16.44 1.99
CA VAL A 316 -4.55 -17.42 0.97
C VAL A 316 -5.76 -18.14 0.39
N GLU A 317 -6.66 -18.62 1.24
CA GLU A 317 -7.88 -19.34 0.82
C GLU A 317 -8.81 -18.45 0.00
N GLU A 318 -8.98 -17.19 0.40
CA GLU A 318 -9.81 -16.23 -0.34
C GLU A 318 -9.20 -15.94 -1.71
N LEU A 319 -7.90 -15.65 -1.76
CA LEU A 319 -7.21 -15.38 -3.02
C LEU A 319 -7.24 -16.59 -3.96
N TYR A 320 -7.14 -17.82 -3.43
CA TYR A 320 -7.18 -19.05 -4.23
C TYR A 320 -8.45 -19.16 -5.10
N LYS A 321 -9.60 -18.72 -4.58
CA LYS A 321 -10.89 -18.78 -5.30
C LYS A 321 -10.85 -18.09 -6.66
N VAL A 322 -10.04 -17.04 -6.80
CA VAL A 322 -9.94 -16.24 -8.03
C VAL A 322 -8.61 -16.42 -8.76
N SER A 323 -7.62 -17.04 -8.11
CA SER A 323 -6.23 -17.06 -8.62
C SER A 323 -5.75 -18.41 -9.17
N SER A 324 -6.52 -19.49 -8.99
CA SER A 324 -6.18 -20.82 -9.51
C SER A 324 -5.79 -20.89 -11.00
N PRO A 325 -6.26 -20.02 -11.92
CA PRO A 325 -5.82 -20.06 -13.32
C PRO A 325 -4.40 -19.52 -13.57
N PHE A 326 -3.78 -18.84 -12.61
CA PHE A 326 -2.49 -18.15 -12.80
C PHE A 326 -1.31 -19.03 -12.36
N LEU A 327 -0.50 -19.48 -13.33
CA LEU A 327 0.72 -20.24 -13.07
C LEU A 327 1.92 -19.35 -12.71
N ASN A 328 1.86 -18.08 -13.07
CA ASN A 328 2.86 -17.04 -12.81
C ASN A 328 2.54 -16.21 -11.55
N LEU A 329 1.81 -16.80 -10.62
CA LEU A 329 1.49 -16.24 -9.30
C LEU A 329 1.86 -17.28 -8.24
N THR A 330 2.65 -16.86 -7.25
CA THR A 330 2.93 -17.66 -6.06
C THR A 330 2.51 -16.89 -4.82
N VAL A 331 1.80 -17.58 -3.93
CA VAL A 331 1.28 -17.01 -2.68
C VAL A 331 1.85 -17.79 -1.51
N PHE A 332 2.44 -17.08 -0.56
CA PHE A 332 3.01 -17.61 0.67
C PHE A 332 2.17 -17.17 1.86
N GLY A 333 1.55 -18.12 2.56
CA GLY A 333 0.94 -17.93 3.87
C GLY A 333 1.71 -18.66 4.98
N PRO A 334 1.26 -18.51 6.24
CA PRO A 334 1.88 -19.15 7.40
C PRO A 334 1.96 -20.67 7.29
N THR A 335 0.87 -21.36 6.94
CA THR A 335 0.85 -22.83 6.81
C THR A 335 0.46 -23.29 5.41
N LYS A 336 -0.12 -22.40 4.60
CA LYS A 336 -0.59 -22.69 3.24
C LYS A 336 0.16 -21.90 2.17
N ALA A 337 0.07 -22.40 0.95
CA ALA A 337 0.61 -21.74 -0.23
C ALA A 337 -0.31 -21.94 -1.44
N ILE A 338 -0.18 -21.04 -2.42
CA ILE A 338 -0.66 -21.27 -3.78
C ILE A 338 0.56 -21.30 -4.70
N ILE A 339 0.79 -22.44 -5.34
CA ILE A 339 1.92 -22.65 -6.26
C ILE A 339 1.38 -23.30 -7.52
N ASN A 340 1.73 -22.74 -8.68
CA ASN A 340 1.31 -23.23 -10.00
C ASN A 340 -0.21 -23.49 -10.08
N GLY A 341 -1.01 -22.56 -9.55
CA GLY A 341 -2.48 -22.65 -9.56
C GLY A 341 -3.09 -23.66 -8.58
N THR A 342 -2.29 -24.26 -7.67
CA THR A 342 -2.78 -25.25 -6.69
C THR A 342 -2.55 -24.78 -5.26
N ILE A 343 -3.55 -24.99 -4.40
CA ILE A 343 -3.44 -24.74 -2.95
C ILE A 343 -2.95 -25.99 -2.22
N GLY A 344 -2.07 -25.81 -1.24
CA GLY A 344 -1.52 -26.89 -0.44
C GLY A 344 -0.88 -26.38 0.84
N ASP A 345 -0.58 -27.30 1.75
CA ASP A 345 0.07 -26.95 3.01
C ASP A 345 1.60 -27.15 2.92
N TRP A 346 2.34 -26.41 3.73
CA TRP A 346 3.78 -26.60 3.88
C TRP A 346 4.11 -27.95 4.52
N GLU A 347 5.10 -28.62 3.92
CA GLU A 347 5.83 -29.73 4.51
C GLU A 347 7.27 -29.27 4.73
N TYR A 348 7.68 -29.19 5.99
CA TYR A 348 9.05 -28.85 6.37
C TYR A 348 9.78 -30.11 6.84
N LYS A 349 10.91 -30.39 6.20
CA LYS A 349 11.81 -31.50 6.51
C LYS A 349 13.21 -30.94 6.72
N GLU A 350 13.80 -31.23 7.88
CA GLU A 350 15.12 -30.69 8.24
C GLU A 350 16.25 -31.30 7.39
N GLU A 351 16.06 -32.53 6.92
CA GLU A 351 16.94 -33.23 5.98
C GLU A 351 17.11 -32.51 4.62
N ASP A 352 16.15 -31.68 4.23
CA ASP A 352 16.23 -30.93 2.97
C ASP A 352 17.13 -29.69 3.07
N LEU A 353 17.54 -29.27 4.28
CA LEU A 353 18.41 -28.11 4.47
C LEU A 353 19.86 -28.42 4.05
N ASN A 354 20.47 -27.46 3.37
CA ASN A 354 21.91 -27.50 3.09
C ASN A 354 22.68 -27.06 4.33
N GLN A 355 23.95 -27.48 4.48
CA GLN A 355 24.82 -27.11 5.61
C GLN A 355 24.96 -25.59 5.86
N LYS A 356 24.64 -24.76 4.86
CA LYS A 356 24.69 -23.28 4.93
C LYS A 356 23.31 -22.61 5.04
N ASP A 357 22.21 -23.35 4.87
CA ASP A 357 20.85 -22.78 4.91
C ASP A 357 20.36 -22.70 6.37
N LYS A 358 20.18 -21.46 6.87
CA LYS A 358 19.57 -21.22 8.19
C LYS A 358 18.06 -21.01 8.05
N SER A 359 17.27 -22.02 8.40
CA SER A 359 15.81 -21.96 8.32
C SER A 359 15.16 -20.96 9.27
N GLU A 360 15.86 -20.59 10.35
CA GLU A 360 15.42 -19.60 11.35
C GLU A 360 15.06 -18.24 10.74
N SER A 361 15.61 -17.90 9.57
CA SER A 361 15.33 -16.64 8.88
C SER A 361 13.92 -16.57 8.28
N TYR A 362 13.27 -17.71 8.00
CA TYR A 362 11.96 -17.76 7.34
C TYR A 362 10.96 -18.70 8.01
N TRP A 363 11.39 -19.68 8.80
CA TRP A 363 10.53 -20.69 9.43
C TRP A 363 10.53 -20.58 10.95
N ASP A 364 9.35 -20.68 11.56
CA ASP A 364 9.15 -20.88 12.99
C ASP A 364 8.99 -22.38 13.27
N LYS A 365 9.99 -23.00 13.90
CA LYS A 365 9.95 -24.43 14.24
C LYS A 365 8.91 -24.76 15.32
N THR A 366 8.60 -23.82 16.21
CA THR A 366 7.68 -24.01 17.34
C THR A 366 6.24 -24.01 16.85
N ASN A 367 5.87 -22.97 16.10
CA ASN A 367 4.53 -22.80 15.57
C ASN A 367 4.31 -23.52 14.24
N LYS A 368 5.39 -24.08 13.65
CA LYS A 368 5.40 -24.74 12.33
C LYS A 368 4.79 -23.87 11.24
N CYS A 369 5.20 -22.62 11.19
CA CYS A 369 4.69 -21.64 10.23
C CYS A 369 5.80 -20.81 9.58
N LEU A 370 5.52 -20.36 8.37
CA LEU A 370 6.36 -19.44 7.61
C LEU A 370 6.16 -18.01 8.13
N LYS A 371 7.26 -17.31 8.39
CA LYS A 371 7.26 -15.97 8.98
C LYS A 371 7.25 -14.83 7.95
N LEU A 372 7.37 -15.14 6.67
CA LEU A 372 7.53 -14.15 5.60
C LEU A 372 6.28 -13.31 5.32
N GLY A 373 5.14 -13.65 5.92
CA GLY A 373 3.94 -12.80 5.95
C GLY A 373 4.11 -11.53 6.76
N ASP A 374 4.98 -11.54 7.79
CA ASP A 374 5.34 -10.36 8.56
C ASP A 374 6.40 -9.54 7.81
N PHE A 375 6.13 -8.26 7.62
CA PHE A 375 7.00 -7.36 6.85
C PHE A 375 8.42 -7.25 7.44
N ASN A 376 8.58 -7.24 8.76
CA ASN A 376 9.90 -7.19 9.40
C ASN A 376 10.69 -8.47 9.14
N HIS A 377 10.04 -9.63 9.20
CA HIS A 377 10.68 -10.91 8.88
C HIS A 377 11.00 -11.03 7.39
N LEU A 378 10.13 -10.54 6.51
CA LEU A 378 10.40 -10.46 5.07
C LEU A 378 11.64 -9.61 4.76
N ILE A 379 11.75 -8.42 5.36
CA ILE A 379 12.92 -7.55 5.21
C ILE A 379 14.20 -8.26 5.65
N ASN A 380 14.18 -8.87 6.84
CA ASN A 380 15.33 -9.59 7.37
C ASN A 380 15.75 -10.77 6.47
N PHE A 381 14.78 -11.46 5.87
CA PHE A 381 15.02 -12.49 4.88
C PHE A 381 15.71 -11.95 3.62
N LEU A 382 15.20 -10.85 3.04
CA LEU A 382 15.78 -10.21 1.84
C LEU A 382 17.23 -9.76 2.07
N ILE A 383 17.50 -9.12 3.22
CA ILE A 383 18.83 -8.64 3.59
C ILE A 383 19.78 -9.81 3.80
N THR A 384 19.36 -10.84 4.53
CA THR A 384 20.20 -12.03 4.78
C THR A 384 20.52 -12.75 3.48
N ASN A 385 19.56 -12.85 2.56
CA ASN A 385 19.76 -13.47 1.25
C ASN A 385 20.69 -12.66 0.32
N SER A 386 20.79 -11.35 0.51
CA SER A 386 21.63 -10.48 -0.33
C SER A 386 23.14 -10.72 -0.18
N GLY A 387 23.57 -11.32 0.94
CA GLY A 387 24.99 -11.48 1.28
C GLY A 387 25.73 -10.17 1.59
N LYS A 388 25.02 -9.02 1.64
CA LYS A 388 25.59 -7.67 1.88
C LYS A 388 25.06 -7.03 3.16
N LYS A 389 24.73 -7.84 4.17
CA LYS A 389 24.06 -7.40 5.39
C LYS A 389 24.78 -6.23 6.08
N GLU A 390 26.09 -6.35 6.31
CA GLU A 390 26.89 -5.32 7.00
C GLU A 390 26.82 -3.96 6.28
N ASN A 391 26.98 -3.97 4.96
CA ASN A 391 26.94 -2.75 4.13
C ASN A 391 25.53 -2.11 4.11
N ILE A 392 24.48 -2.95 4.09
CA ILE A 392 23.08 -2.48 4.20
C ILE A 392 22.82 -1.86 5.58
N GLU A 393 23.35 -2.45 6.64
CA GLU A 393 23.21 -1.94 8.01
C GLU A 393 23.96 -0.62 8.21
N GLU A 394 25.13 -0.46 7.60
CA GLU A 394 25.90 0.79 7.58
C GLU A 394 25.10 1.92 6.90
N ILE A 395 24.62 1.70 5.67
CA ILE A 395 23.80 2.68 4.94
C ILE A 395 22.52 3.04 5.73
N ALA A 396 21.84 2.05 6.30
CA ALA A 396 20.62 2.27 7.06
C ALA A 396 20.85 3.07 8.36
N SER A 397 22.06 3.02 8.91
CA SER A 397 22.46 3.81 10.08
C SER A 397 22.79 5.27 9.75
N GLY A 398 22.90 5.63 8.47
CA GLY A 398 23.16 6.99 8.02
C GLY A 398 24.64 7.41 8.03
N HIS A 399 25.56 6.44 8.05
CA HIS A 399 27.00 6.67 7.92
C HIS A 399 27.43 6.75 6.45
#